data_AF-A0A9F2RDP5-F1
#
_entry.id   AF-A0A9F2RDP5-F1
#
_cell.length_a   1.000
_cell.length_b   1.000
_cell.length_c   1.000
_cell.angle_alpha   90.00
_cell.angle_beta   90.00
_cell.angle_gamma   90.00
#
_symmetry.space_group_name_H-M   'P 1'
#
loop_
_entity.id
_entity.type
_entity.pdbx_description
1 polymer ?
#
loop_
_entity_poly.entity_id
_entity_poly.type
_entity_poly.pdbx_seq_one_letter_code
_entity_poly.pdbx_strand_id
1 'polypeptide(L)'
;MLPQPRLRSAFTAIVLGLRARFRCYSRAAMAKSKFEYVRAFEADDKCLPNCWIVVRLDGRCFHRFVQQHDFKKPNDDRALQLMNKCAQTVMQELENIVIAYGQSDEYSFVFKKKTNLFKRRA
;
A
#
# COMPACT_ATOMS: atom_id res chain seq x y z
N MET A 1 -65.73 -38.38 2.90
CA MET A 1 -66.51 -38.80 4.08
C MET A 1 -65.75 -38.37 5.34
N LEU A 2 -66.31 -37.41 6.05
CA LEU A 2 -65.91 -36.96 7.40
C LEU A 2 -66.05 -38.12 8.41
N PRO A 3 -65.33 -38.16 9.57
CA PRO A 3 -65.53 -37.13 10.61
C PRO A 3 -64.33 -36.73 11.50
N GLN A 4 -64.48 -35.52 12.05
CA GLN A 4 -63.80 -34.97 13.23
C GLN A 4 -64.40 -35.53 14.53
N PRO A 5 -63.65 -35.52 15.64
CA PRO A 5 -64.19 -35.09 16.94
C PRO A 5 -63.23 -34.06 17.60
N ARG A 6 -63.58 -32.78 17.69
CA ARG A 6 -64.29 -32.07 18.78
C ARG A 6 -63.76 -32.26 20.22
N LEU A 7 -63.16 -31.16 20.71
CA LEU A 7 -63.57 -30.32 21.87
C LEU A 7 -62.73 -30.34 23.18
N ARG A 8 -62.31 -29.10 23.53
CA ARG A 8 -62.07 -28.48 24.86
C ARG A 8 -60.78 -28.81 25.62
N SER A 9 -59.92 -27.81 25.79
CA SER A 9 -59.93 -26.97 27.01
C SER A 9 -58.90 -25.85 26.89
N ALA A 10 -59.32 -24.62 27.18
CA ALA A 10 -58.46 -23.46 27.29
C ALA A 10 -57.80 -23.45 28.67
N PHE A 11 -56.47 -23.34 28.75
CA PHE A 11 -55.76 -22.89 29.95
C PHE A 11 -54.61 -21.98 29.57
N THR A 12 -54.92 -20.68 29.64
CA THR A 12 -54.16 -19.65 30.37
C THR A 12 -52.68 -19.44 30.04
N ALA A 13 -52.43 -18.25 29.50
CA ALA A 13 -51.14 -17.62 29.33
C ALA A 13 -50.29 -17.60 30.60
N ILE A 14 -49.00 -17.93 30.47
CA ILE A 14 -47.95 -17.32 31.28
C ILE A 14 -46.81 -16.91 30.33
N VAL A 15 -46.91 -15.67 29.86
CA VAL A 15 -45.81 -14.94 29.24
C VAL A 15 -44.82 -14.63 30.36
N LEU A 16 -43.86 -15.54 30.60
CA LEU A 16 -42.69 -15.23 31.40
C LEU A 16 -41.76 -14.37 30.53
N GLY A 17 -41.98 -13.06 30.61
CA GLY A 17 -41.15 -12.05 29.99
C GLY A 17 -39.71 -12.16 30.48
N LEU A 18 -38.88 -12.86 29.70
CA LEU A 18 -37.44 -12.71 29.76
C LEU A 18 -37.14 -11.31 29.21
N ARG A 19 -37.14 -10.30 30.10
CA ARG A 19 -36.55 -9.00 29.81
C ARG A 19 -35.05 -9.21 29.63
N ALA A 20 -34.66 -9.59 28.41
CA ALA A 20 -33.30 -9.47 27.96
C ALA A 20 -32.94 -7.99 28.07
N ARG A 21 -32.28 -7.64 29.18
CA ARG A 21 -31.58 -6.37 29.30
C ARG A 21 -30.50 -6.42 28.24
N PHE A 22 -30.81 -5.92 27.05
CA PHE A 22 -29.82 -5.46 26.10
C PHE A 22 -29.02 -4.40 26.83
N ARG A 23 -27.93 -4.83 27.47
CA ARG A 23 -26.91 -3.94 27.96
C ARG A 23 -26.37 -3.29 26.71
N CYS A 24 -26.84 -2.08 26.43
CA CYS A 24 -26.26 -1.20 25.43
C CYS A 24 -24.79 -1.10 25.79
N TYR A 25 -23.95 -1.85 25.08
CA TYR A 25 -22.53 -1.63 25.13
C TYR A 25 -22.39 -0.21 24.61
N SER A 26 -22.04 0.74 25.50
CA SER A 26 -21.63 2.04 25.02
C SER A 26 -20.59 1.75 23.95
N ARG A 27 -20.82 2.28 22.75
CA ARG A 27 -19.93 2.08 21.62
C ARG A 27 -18.63 2.75 22.04
N ALA A 28 -17.74 1.99 22.68
CA ALA A 28 -16.46 2.48 23.15
C ALA A 28 -15.83 3.15 21.94
N ALA A 29 -15.62 4.47 22.04
CA ALA A 29 -15.00 5.22 20.97
C ALA A 29 -13.67 4.52 20.67
N MET A 30 -13.56 3.93 19.48
CA MET A 30 -12.36 3.25 19.02
C MET A 30 -11.16 4.13 19.33
N ALA A 31 -10.26 3.66 20.20
CA ALA A 31 -9.05 4.39 20.52
C ALA A 31 -8.27 4.62 19.22
N LYS A 32 -7.78 5.87 19.02
CA LYS A 32 -7.13 6.41 17.79
C LYS A 32 -8.03 6.92 16.65
N SER A 33 -9.36 6.96 16.81
CA SER A 33 -10.26 7.57 15.80
C SER A 33 -10.31 9.11 15.79
N LYS A 34 -9.86 9.77 16.88
CA LYS A 34 -9.96 11.24 17.05
C LYS A 34 -9.28 12.05 15.92
N PHE A 35 -8.23 11.50 15.33
CA PHE A 35 -7.45 12.17 14.28
C PHE A 35 -7.45 11.41 12.95
N GLU A 36 -8.34 10.43 12.77
CA GLU A 36 -8.36 9.60 11.54
C GLU A 36 -8.68 10.40 10.27
N TYR A 37 -9.44 11.50 10.41
CA TYR A 37 -9.81 12.39 9.31
C TYR A 37 -8.59 12.96 8.55
N VAL A 38 -7.41 13.00 9.17
CA VAL A 38 -6.20 13.52 8.51
C VAL A 38 -5.75 12.66 7.32
N ARG A 39 -6.10 11.36 7.32
CA ARG A 39 -5.83 10.45 6.19
C ARG A 39 -6.60 10.82 4.93
N ALA A 40 -7.74 11.52 5.06
CA ALA A 40 -8.51 11.96 3.91
C ALA A 40 -7.81 13.07 3.11
N PHE A 41 -6.76 13.69 3.65
CA PHE A 41 -5.92 14.66 2.93
C PHE A 41 -4.78 14.02 2.12
N GLU A 42 -4.61 12.69 2.17
CA GLU A 42 -3.66 11.98 1.30
C GLU A 42 -4.18 12.01 -0.14
N ALA A 43 -3.36 12.50 -1.07
CA ALA A 43 -3.65 12.46 -2.51
C ALA A 43 -3.39 11.05 -3.08
N ASP A 44 -4.21 10.64 -4.06
CA ASP A 44 -4.03 9.38 -4.77
C ASP A 44 -3.32 9.61 -6.11
N ASP A 45 -1.99 9.51 -6.10
CA ASP A 45 -1.15 9.80 -7.26
C ASP A 45 -0.96 8.58 -8.17
N LYS A 46 -2.06 8.11 -8.78
CA LYS A 46 -2.01 6.93 -9.69
C LYS A 46 -1.50 7.28 -11.08
N CYS A 47 -0.47 6.58 -11.53
CA CYS A 47 0.01 6.66 -12.90
C CYS A 47 -0.98 6.02 -13.90
N LEU A 48 -1.16 6.68 -15.05
CA LEU A 48 -2.05 6.24 -16.13
C LEU A 48 -1.82 4.75 -16.50
N PRO A 49 -2.88 3.92 -16.63
CA PRO A 49 -2.74 2.50 -16.98
C PRO A 49 -2.19 2.33 -18.40
N ASN A 50 -1.54 1.20 -18.67
CA ASN A 50 -0.92 0.87 -19.96
C ASN A 50 0.21 1.81 -20.43
N CYS A 51 0.70 2.69 -19.55
CA CYS A 51 1.88 3.52 -19.78
C CYS A 51 3.10 2.98 -19.06
N TRP A 52 4.26 3.16 -19.68
CA TRP A 52 5.57 2.93 -19.07
C TRP A 52 5.78 3.94 -17.94
N ILE A 53 6.26 3.46 -16.80
CA ILE A 53 6.64 4.30 -15.67
C ILE A 53 8.16 4.30 -15.62
N VAL A 54 8.76 5.49 -15.57
CA VAL A 54 10.21 5.66 -15.47
C VAL A 54 10.50 6.39 -14.17
N VAL A 55 11.30 5.76 -13.31
CA VAL A 55 11.78 6.38 -12.08
C VAL A 55 13.24 6.75 -12.30
N ARG A 56 13.54 8.05 -12.30
CA ARG A 56 14.91 8.55 -12.39
C ARG A 56 15.39 8.99 -11.01
N LEU A 57 16.53 8.46 -10.60
CA LEU A 57 17.27 8.87 -9.40
C LEU A 57 18.48 9.69 -9.83
N ASP A 58 18.75 10.77 -9.11
CA ASP A 58 19.84 11.69 -9.36
C ASP A 58 20.58 11.98 -8.04
N GLY A 59 21.90 12.04 -8.08
CA GLY A 59 22.74 12.28 -6.93
C GLY A 59 22.60 13.71 -6.40
N ARG A 60 21.91 13.89 -5.26
CA ARG A 60 21.78 15.22 -4.64
C ARG A 60 23.14 15.80 -4.27
N CYS A 61 23.49 16.93 -4.88
CA CYS A 61 24.77 17.63 -4.65
C CYS A 61 25.99 16.72 -4.85
N PHE A 62 25.96 15.82 -5.85
CA PHE A 62 27.01 14.83 -6.07
C PHE A 62 28.39 15.43 -6.31
N HIS A 63 28.46 16.66 -6.83
CA HIS A 63 29.73 17.38 -6.98
C HIS A 63 30.50 17.53 -5.66
N ARG A 64 29.81 17.86 -4.56
CA ARG A 64 30.43 17.99 -3.24
C ARG A 64 30.83 16.62 -2.69
N PHE A 65 30.00 15.60 -2.92
CA PHE A 65 30.28 14.22 -2.52
C PHE A 65 31.55 13.68 -3.19
N VAL A 66 31.68 13.89 -4.49
CA VAL A 66 32.87 13.54 -5.29
C VAL A 66 34.13 14.22 -4.74
N GLN A 67 34.06 15.50 -4.36
CA GLN A 67 35.20 16.22 -3.76
C GLN A 67 35.56 15.68 -2.38
N GLN A 68 34.58 15.34 -1.55
CA GLN A 68 34.80 14.84 -0.19
C GLN A 68 35.35 13.41 -0.16
N HIS A 69 35.07 12.62 -1.20
CA HIS A 69 35.49 11.22 -1.31
C HIS A 69 36.63 11.00 -2.32
N ASP A 70 37.26 12.08 -2.79
CA ASP A 70 38.43 12.07 -3.69
C ASP A 70 38.25 11.19 -4.94
N PHE A 71 37.11 11.35 -5.63
CA PHE A 71 36.83 10.55 -6.82
C PHE A 71 37.81 10.84 -7.95
N LYS A 72 38.24 9.78 -8.65
CA LYS A 72 39.07 9.89 -9.84
C LYS A 72 38.31 10.61 -10.97
N LYS A 73 38.97 11.58 -11.60
CA LYS A 73 38.47 12.28 -12.80
C LYS A 73 39.13 11.71 -14.07
N PRO A 74 38.43 11.66 -15.22
CA PRO A 74 37.04 12.10 -15.43
C PRO A 74 35.99 11.14 -14.86
N ASN A 75 36.28 9.84 -14.82
CA ASN A 75 35.39 8.78 -14.34
C ASN A 75 36.07 7.96 -13.24
N ASP A 76 35.31 7.59 -12.21
CA ASP A 76 35.74 6.73 -11.12
C ASP A 76 35.03 5.37 -11.21
N ASP A 77 35.79 4.31 -11.46
CA ASP A 77 35.25 2.96 -11.65
C ASP A 77 34.59 2.42 -10.37
N ARG A 78 35.09 2.79 -9.18
CA ARG A 78 34.55 2.28 -7.91
C ARG A 78 33.14 2.83 -7.69
N ALA A 79 32.96 4.11 -7.96
CA ALA A 79 31.66 4.76 -7.84
C ALA A 79 30.65 4.21 -8.84
N LEU A 80 31.05 4.03 -10.10
CA LEU A 80 30.20 3.46 -11.14
C LEU A 80 29.82 2.01 -10.84
N GLN A 81 30.76 1.20 -10.35
CA GLN A 81 30.50 -0.17 -9.92
C GLN A 81 29.55 -0.21 -8.72
N LEU A 82 29.70 0.70 -7.76
CA LEU A 82 28.78 0.82 -6.64
C LEU A 82 27.36 1.16 -7.12
N MET A 83 27.21 2.15 -7.99
CA MET A 83 25.91 2.53 -8.57
C MET A 83 25.26 1.36 -9.33
N ASN A 84 26.05 0.63 -10.13
CA ASN A 84 25.59 -0.56 -10.84
C ASN A 84 25.16 -1.67 -9.88
N LYS A 85 25.89 -1.88 -8.78
CA LYS A 85 25.52 -2.87 -7.78
C LYS A 85 24.22 -2.49 -7.07
N CYS A 86 24.05 -1.22 -6.71
CA CYS A 86 22.80 -0.71 -6.13
C CYS A 86 21.63 -0.92 -7.08
N ALA A 87 21.78 -0.58 -8.36
CA ALA A 87 20.73 -0.77 -9.37
C ALA A 87 20.38 -2.25 -9.58
N GLN A 88 21.37 -3.14 -9.62
CA GLN A 88 21.14 -4.59 -9.68
C GLN A 88 20.32 -5.08 -8.49
N THR A 89 20.65 -4.62 -7.28
CA THR A 89 19.87 -4.95 -6.07
C THR A 89 18.43 -4.46 -6.19
N VAL A 90 18.21 -3.21 -6.64
CA VAL A 90 16.86 -2.66 -6.85
C VAL A 90 16.08 -3.50 -7.87
N MET A 91 16.70 -3.94 -8.95
CA MET A 91 16.07 -4.81 -9.94
C MET A 91 15.76 -6.22 -9.43
N GLN A 92 16.50 -6.71 -8.43
CA GLN A 92 16.26 -8.02 -7.80
C GLN A 92 15.14 -7.95 -6.76
N GLU A 93 15.10 -6.87 -5.97
CA GLU A 93 14.12 -6.66 -4.90
C GLU A 93 12.76 -6.20 -5.44
N LEU A 94 12.75 -5.35 -6.47
CA LEU A 94 11.52 -4.83 -7.07
C LEU A 94 11.16 -5.59 -8.35
N GLU A 95 9.95 -6.14 -8.35
CA GLU A 95 9.41 -6.82 -9.51
C GLU A 95 8.99 -5.82 -10.61
N ASN A 96 8.87 -6.33 -11.84
CA ASN A 96 8.32 -5.62 -13.01
C ASN A 96 9.19 -4.49 -13.60
N ILE A 97 10.45 -4.36 -13.18
CA ILE A 97 11.45 -3.55 -13.89
C ILE A 97 11.93 -4.34 -15.12
N VAL A 98 11.91 -3.72 -16.29
CA VAL A 98 12.33 -4.36 -17.57
C VAL A 98 13.78 -4.05 -17.89
N ILE A 99 14.15 -2.80 -17.72
CA ILE A 99 15.47 -2.28 -18.04
C ILE A 99 15.78 -1.18 -17.04
N ALA A 100 17.06 -1.10 -16.68
CA ALA A 100 17.59 0.02 -15.95
C ALA A 100 18.83 0.54 -16.69
N TYR A 101 18.97 1.86 -16.74
CA TYR A 101 20.07 2.55 -17.43
C TYR A 101 20.65 3.59 -16.48
N GLY A 102 21.97 3.59 -16.31
CA GLY A 102 22.65 4.55 -15.47
C GLY A 102 23.87 5.16 -16.16
N GLN A 103 24.11 6.44 -15.88
CA GLN A 103 25.25 7.19 -16.38
C GLN A 103 25.65 8.23 -15.34
N SER A 104 26.96 8.39 -15.11
CA SER A 104 27.47 9.28 -14.05
C SER A 104 26.86 8.94 -12.68
N ASP A 105 26.01 9.82 -12.16
CA ASP A 105 25.38 9.81 -10.85
C ASP A 105 23.85 9.63 -10.93
N GLU A 106 23.32 9.35 -12.12
CA GLU A 106 21.91 9.09 -12.35
C GLU A 106 21.61 7.63 -12.73
N TYR A 107 20.42 7.17 -12.36
CA TYR A 107 19.89 5.86 -12.75
C TYR A 107 18.39 5.95 -13.07
N SER A 108 17.99 5.39 -14.20
CA SER A 108 16.62 5.32 -14.66
C SER A 108 16.13 3.87 -14.63
N PHE A 109 14.99 3.62 -13.99
CA PHE A 109 14.34 2.31 -13.91
C PHE A 109 13.02 2.35 -14.67
N VAL A 110 12.85 1.43 -15.62
CA VAL A 110 11.66 1.37 -16.47
C VAL A 110 10.78 0.19 -16.05
N PHE A 111 9.57 0.49 -15.59
CA PHE A 111 8.57 -0.51 -15.22
C PHE A 111 7.67 -0.89 -16.40
N LYS A 112 7.27 -2.16 -16.45
CA LYS A 112 6.32 -2.68 -17.45
C LYS A 112 5.04 -1.86 -17.48
N LYS A 113 4.56 -1.55 -18.69
CA LYS A 113 3.29 -0.83 -18.89
C LYS A 113 2.05 -1.42 -18.18
N LYS A 114 2.03 -2.75 -17.99
CA LYS A 114 0.95 -3.50 -17.33
C LYS A 114 1.19 -3.72 -15.83
N THR A 115 2.20 -3.10 -15.22
CA THR A 115 2.48 -3.27 -13.78
C THR A 115 1.32 -2.78 -12.92
N ASN A 116 1.03 -3.52 -11.85
CA ASN A 116 0.09 -3.12 -10.79
C ASN A 116 0.80 -3.02 -9.42
N LEU A 117 2.13 -2.87 -9.46
CA LEU A 117 2.94 -2.68 -8.25
C LEU A 117 2.44 -1.44 -7.49
N PHE A 118 2.19 -1.59 -6.19
CA PHE A 118 1.65 -0.55 -5.30
C PHE A 118 0.41 0.20 -5.83
N LYS A 119 -0.47 -0.47 -6.59
CA LYS A 119 -1.62 0.16 -7.25
C LYS A 119 -1.24 1.30 -8.21
N ARG A 120 0.00 1.28 -8.73
CA ARG A 120 0.58 2.31 -9.60
C ARG A 120 0.63 3.70 -8.97
N ARG A 121 0.77 3.79 -7.64
CA ARG A 121 0.98 5.06 -6.94
C ARG A 121 2.42 5.55 -7.18
N ALA A 122 2.56 6.83 -7.52
CA ALA A 122 3.85 7.50 -7.73
C ALA A 122 4.58 7.78 -6.41
#